data_AF-G2GF26-F1
#
_entry.id   AF-G2GF26-F1
#
_cell.length_a   1.000
_cell.length_b   1.000
_cell.length_c   1.000
_cell.angle_alpha   90.00
_cell.angle_beta   90.00
_cell.angle_gamma   90.00
#
_symmetry.space_group_name_H-M   'P 1'
#
loop_
_entity.id
_entity.type
_entity.pdbx_description
1 polymer ?
#
loop_
_entity_poly.entity_id
_entity_poly.type
_entity_poly.pdbx_seq_one_letter_code
_entity_poly.pdbx_strand_id
1 'polypeptide(L)'
;MPAAGETERAPNVGKAVWESAGERAKSEGLPLIWVMSRALTDYAAGTLTLPRTTPGAEAGPRRGRTVFASDTVWTGADKRREKDEVRSMSALCEILLDAYARGAIHPYACMVTTAQRDALQQTTAAPVAA
;
A
#
# COMPACT_ATOMS: atom_id res chain seq x y z
N MET A 1 14.66 -11.68 -0.56
CA MET A 1 14.48 -12.49 0.66
C MET A 1 13.52 -11.76 1.58
N PRO A 2 12.58 -12.45 2.23
CA PRO A 2 11.75 -11.85 3.28
C PRO A 2 12.63 -11.36 4.44
N ALA A 3 12.22 -10.30 5.13
CA ALA A 3 12.84 -9.91 6.38
C ALA A 3 12.53 -10.93 7.48
N ALA A 4 13.28 -10.88 8.60
CA ALA A 4 13.04 -11.75 9.73
C ALA A 4 11.59 -11.59 10.24
N GLY A 5 10.82 -12.68 10.22
CA GLY A 5 9.41 -12.68 10.63
C GLY A 5 8.40 -12.38 9.49
N GLU A 6 8.86 -12.18 8.26
CA GLU A 6 7.99 -12.10 7.08
C GLU A 6 7.85 -13.45 6.38
N THR A 7 6.65 -13.73 5.87
CA THR A 7 6.36 -14.89 5.03
C THR A 7 6.17 -14.44 3.59
N GLU A 8 6.66 -15.24 2.65
CA GLU A 8 6.30 -15.09 1.24
C GLU A 8 4.83 -15.48 1.00
N ARG A 9 4.09 -14.60 0.34
CA ARG A 9 2.70 -14.79 -0.05
C ARG A 9 2.56 -14.56 -1.55
N ALA A 10 1.62 -15.26 -2.18
CA ALA A 10 1.39 -15.16 -3.63
C ALA A 10 -0.08 -14.85 -3.95
N PRO A 11 -0.61 -13.65 -3.60
CA PRO A 11 -1.95 -13.23 -4.02
C PRO A 11 -2.09 -13.26 -5.54
N ASN A 12 -3.28 -13.65 -6.00
CA ASN A 12 -3.58 -13.74 -7.42
C ASN A 12 -4.05 -12.38 -7.96
N VAL A 13 -3.15 -11.67 -8.64
CA VAL A 13 -3.37 -10.28 -9.08
C VAL A 13 -3.41 -10.21 -10.61
N GLY A 14 -4.31 -9.38 -11.15
CA GLY A 14 -4.37 -9.06 -12.57
C GLY A 14 -3.07 -8.49 -13.13
N LYS A 15 -2.65 -8.98 -14.30
CA LYS A 15 -1.42 -8.52 -14.96
C LYS A 15 -1.39 -7.01 -15.15
N ALA A 16 -2.49 -6.42 -15.65
CA ALA A 16 -2.57 -4.98 -15.91
C ALA A 16 -2.38 -4.16 -14.63
N VAL A 17 -3.05 -4.52 -13.53
CA VAL A 17 -2.89 -3.83 -12.24
C VAL A 17 -1.45 -3.92 -11.74
N TRP A 18 -0.83 -5.10 -11.84
CA TRP A 18 0.57 -5.29 -11.44
C TRP A 18 1.55 -4.47 -12.28
N GLU A 19 1.32 -4.40 -13.60
CA GLU A 19 2.16 -3.63 -14.51
C GLU A 19 2.02 -2.12 -14.28
N SER A 20 0.79 -1.61 -14.20
CA SER A 20 0.53 -0.18 -13.93
C SER A 20 1.09 0.27 -12.57
N ALA A 21 0.89 -0.53 -11.53
CA ALA A 21 1.49 -0.26 -10.22
C ALA A 21 3.03 -0.35 -10.28
N GLY A 22 3.57 -1.28 -11.08
CA GLY A 22 5.00 -1.43 -11.29
C GLY A 22 5.63 -0.26 -12.04
N GLU A 23 4.97 0.29 -13.05
CA GLU A 23 5.42 1.49 -13.78
C GLU A 23 5.47 2.70 -12.85
N ARG A 24 4.44 2.87 -12.02
CA ARG A 24 4.44 3.92 -11.00
C ARG A 24 5.56 3.73 -10.00
N ALA A 25 5.72 2.53 -9.43
CA ALA A 25 6.79 2.25 -8.47
C ALA A 25 8.18 2.53 -9.07
N LYS A 26 8.40 2.16 -10.35
CA LYS A 26 9.62 2.51 -11.07
C LYS A 26 9.81 4.02 -11.19
N SER A 27 8.77 4.78 -11.53
CA SER A 27 8.83 6.25 -11.62
C SER A 27 9.18 6.92 -10.28
N GLU A 28 8.81 6.27 -9.17
CA GLU A 28 9.09 6.72 -7.81
C GLU A 28 10.42 6.16 -7.26
N GLY A 29 11.12 5.31 -8.01
CA GLY A 29 12.36 4.66 -7.56
C GLY A 29 12.15 3.60 -6.47
N LEU A 30 10.93 3.06 -6.34
CA LEU A 30 10.54 2.12 -5.29
C LEU A 30 10.36 0.69 -5.82
N PRO A 31 10.75 -0.34 -5.06
CA PRO A 31 10.39 -1.71 -5.37
C PRO A 31 8.89 -1.95 -5.17
N LEU A 32 8.18 -2.46 -6.17
CA LEU A 32 6.72 -2.72 -6.08
C LEU A 32 6.36 -3.67 -4.91
N ILE A 33 7.19 -4.68 -4.66
CA ILE A 33 6.98 -5.60 -3.54
C ILE A 33 7.01 -4.84 -2.20
N TRP A 34 7.94 -3.90 -2.05
CA TRP A 34 8.03 -3.06 -0.85
C TRP A 34 6.80 -2.16 -0.69
N VAL A 35 6.35 -1.54 -1.79
CA VAL A 35 5.13 -0.71 -1.80
C VAL A 35 3.92 -1.52 -1.31
N MET A 36 3.78 -2.76 -1.81
CA MET A 36 2.69 -3.65 -1.41
C MET A 36 2.77 -4.05 0.06
N SER A 37 3.94 -4.48 0.53
CA SER A 37 4.16 -4.84 1.94
C SER A 37 3.82 -3.67 2.87
N ARG A 38 4.21 -2.45 2.47
CA ARG A 38 3.88 -1.24 3.22
C ARG A 38 2.38 -0.93 3.21
N ALA A 39 1.73 -0.98 2.06
CA ALA A 39 0.29 -0.76 1.93
C ALA A 39 -0.52 -1.75 2.78
N LEU A 40 -0.12 -3.04 2.81
CA LEU A 40 -0.74 -4.05 3.67
C LEU A 40 -0.53 -3.74 5.16
N THR A 41 0.65 -3.27 5.54
CA THR A 41 0.96 -2.89 6.92
C THR A 41 0.09 -1.72 7.38
N ASP A 42 0.02 -0.65 6.58
CA ASP A 42 -0.79 0.53 6.90
C ASP A 42 -2.29 0.19 6.88
N TYR A 43 -2.73 -0.69 5.98
CA TYR A 43 -4.10 -1.19 5.96
C TYR A 43 -4.42 -2.05 7.20
N ALA A 44 -3.53 -2.96 7.60
CA ALA A 44 -3.73 -3.75 8.82
C ALA A 44 -3.75 -2.86 10.08
N ALA A 45 -2.98 -1.77 10.09
CA ALA A 45 -2.85 -0.87 11.23
C ALA A 45 -4.01 0.12 11.40
N GLY A 46 -4.93 0.23 10.44
CA GLY A 46 -5.99 1.24 10.52
C GLY A 46 -5.71 2.52 9.72
N THR A 47 -4.44 2.80 9.42
CA THR A 47 -3.95 4.09 8.93
C THR A 47 -4.21 4.33 7.45
N LEU A 48 -4.41 3.26 6.68
CA LEU A 48 -4.87 3.32 5.30
C LEU A 48 -6.32 2.83 5.22
N THR A 49 -7.20 3.67 4.69
CA THR A 49 -8.58 3.33 4.35
C THR A 49 -8.67 2.91 2.89
N LEU A 50 -9.45 1.87 2.59
CA LEU A 50 -9.67 1.48 1.20
C LEU A 50 -10.48 2.57 0.50
N PRO A 51 -10.02 3.06 -0.67
CA PRO A 51 -10.91 3.82 -1.54
C PRO A 51 -12.09 2.91 -1.92
N ARG A 52 -13.30 3.48 -2.00
CA ARG A 52 -14.54 2.78 -2.41
C ARG A 52 -14.51 2.42 -3.90
N THR A 53 -13.49 1.70 -4.32
CA THR A 53 -13.34 1.22 -5.68
C THR A 53 -13.45 -0.28 -5.66
N THR A 54 -14.45 -0.77 -6.37
CA THR A 54 -14.58 -2.18 -6.74
C THR A 54 -13.29 -2.62 -7.43
N PRO A 55 -12.78 -3.84 -7.14
CA PRO A 55 -11.67 -4.40 -7.91
C PRO A 55 -12.06 -4.37 -9.39
N GLY A 56 -11.11 -3.99 -10.26
CA GLY A 56 -11.34 -3.90 -11.69
C GLY A 56 -12.02 -5.17 -12.20
N ALA A 57 -13.20 -5.03 -12.80
CA ALA A 57 -14.02 -6.15 -13.26
C ALA A 57 -13.39 -6.92 -14.44
N GLU A 58 -12.26 -6.46 -14.98
CA GLU A 58 -11.58 -7.16 -16.06
C GLU A 58 -10.93 -8.44 -15.56
N ALA A 59 -11.54 -9.56 -15.97
CA ALA A 59 -11.00 -10.91 -15.87
C ALA A 59 -9.80 -11.12 -16.84
N GLY A 60 -8.83 -10.21 -16.79
CA GLY A 60 -7.56 -10.36 -17.50
C GLY A 60 -6.71 -11.48 -16.90
N PRO A 61 -5.56 -11.82 -17.52
CA PRO A 61 -4.69 -12.87 -17.01
C PRO A 61 -4.21 -12.52 -15.60
N ARG A 62 -4.57 -13.36 -14.62
CA ARG A 62 -4.14 -13.26 -13.22
C ARG A 62 -3.03 -14.27 -12.93
N ARG A 63 -2.05 -13.88 -12.11
CA ARG A 63 -1.00 -14.79 -11.63
C ARG A 63 -0.68 -14.52 -10.17
N GLY A 64 -0.19 -15.53 -9.46
CA GLY A 64 0.41 -15.39 -8.14
C GLY A 64 1.59 -14.44 -8.20
N ARG A 65 1.55 -13.35 -7.43
CA ARG A 65 2.62 -12.36 -7.35
C ARG A 65 3.22 -12.35 -5.97
N THR A 66 4.54 -12.44 -5.87
CA THR A 66 5.26 -12.46 -4.60
C THR A 66 5.05 -11.15 -3.85
N VAL A 67 4.62 -11.29 -2.59
CA VAL A 67 4.48 -10.23 -1.59
C VAL A 67 5.05 -10.74 -0.28
N PHE A 68 5.72 -9.89 0.48
CA PHE A 68 6.19 -10.23 1.83
C PHE A 68 5.30 -9.58 2.88
N ALA A 69 4.84 -10.36 3.85
CA ALA A 69 4.08 -9.85 4.98
C ALA A 69 4.29 -10.77 6.19
N SER A 70 4.37 -10.20 7.39
CA SER A 70 4.30 -11.00 8.62
C SER A 70 2.91 -11.62 8.79
N ASP A 71 2.82 -12.75 9.49
CA ASP A 71 1.55 -13.39 9.81
C ASP A 71 0.58 -12.43 10.53
N THR A 72 1.11 -11.56 11.39
CA THR A 72 0.31 -10.56 12.10
C THR A 72 -0.30 -9.53 11.15
N VAL A 73 0.48 -9.00 10.21
CA VAL A 73 -0.02 -8.05 9.19
C VAL A 73 -1.03 -8.74 8.29
N TRP A 74 -0.71 -9.95 7.82
CA TRP A 74 -1.60 -10.71 6.95
C TRP A 74 -2.95 -11.00 7.62
N THR A 75 -2.93 -11.49 8.86
CA THR A 75 -4.14 -11.79 9.63
C THR A 75 -4.91 -10.53 10.02
N GLY A 76 -4.21 -9.43 10.34
CA GLY A 76 -4.83 -8.14 10.64
C GLY A 76 -5.56 -7.57 9.42
N ALA A 77 -4.90 -7.59 8.26
CA ALA A 77 -5.50 -7.21 6.98
C ALA A 77 -6.69 -8.11 6.63
N ASP A 78 -6.58 -9.42 6.84
CA ASP A 78 -7.65 -10.39 6.58
C ASP A 78 -8.90 -10.13 7.44
N LYS A 79 -8.74 -9.83 8.73
CA LYS A 79 -9.88 -9.44 9.59
C LYS A 79 -10.50 -8.12 9.17
N ARG A 80 -9.69 -7.15 8.74
CA ARG A 80 -10.19 -5.83 8.33
C ARG A 80 -10.91 -5.89 6.98
N ARG A 81 -10.38 -6.66 6.03
CA ARG A 81 -10.99 -6.81 4.70
C ARG A 81 -12.41 -7.36 4.80
N GLU A 82 -12.67 -8.26 5.75
CA GLU A 82 -14.00 -8.82 5.98
C GLU A 82 -15.00 -7.76 6.47
N LYS A 83 -14.54 -6.82 7.31
CA LYS A 83 -15.36 -5.66 7.71
C LYS A 83 -15.62 -4.69 6.56
N ASP A 84 -14.66 -4.57 5.65
CA ASP A 84 -14.76 -3.75 4.44
C ASP A 84 -15.44 -4.51 3.27
N GLU A 85 -16.04 -5.68 3.54
CA GLU A 85 -16.75 -6.54 2.57
C GLU A 85 -15.91 -6.98 1.36
N VAL A 86 -14.58 -7.04 1.52
CA VAL A 86 -13.65 -7.48 0.48
C VAL A 86 -13.53 -9.01 0.47
N ARG A 87 -13.90 -9.59 -0.67
CA ARG A 87 -14.07 -11.05 -0.87
C ARG A 87 -12.86 -11.91 -0.54
N SER A 88 -11.62 -11.42 -0.73
CA SER A 88 -10.41 -12.19 -0.49
C SER A 88 -9.17 -11.32 -0.33
N MET A 89 -8.08 -11.89 0.21
CA MET A 89 -6.78 -11.23 0.26
C MET A 89 -6.24 -10.88 -1.14
N SER A 90 -6.50 -11.71 -2.15
CA SER A 90 -6.15 -11.38 -3.55
C SER A 90 -6.89 -10.15 -4.04
N ALA A 91 -8.19 -10.02 -3.74
CA ALA A 91 -8.98 -8.86 -4.09
C ALA A 91 -8.50 -7.60 -3.35
N LEU A 92 -8.18 -7.72 -2.06
CA LEU A 92 -7.59 -6.63 -1.28
C LEU A 92 -6.28 -6.14 -1.91
N CYS A 93 -5.37 -7.07 -2.21
CA CYS A 93 -4.10 -6.79 -2.87
C CYS A 93 -4.30 -6.05 -4.19
N GLU A 94 -5.26 -6.50 -5.00
CA GLU A 94 -5.58 -5.85 -6.28
C GLU A 94 -6.12 -4.43 -6.09
N ILE A 95 -7.04 -4.21 -5.13
CA ILE A 95 -7.58 -2.88 -4.81
C ILE A 95 -6.46 -1.93 -4.34
N LEU A 96 -5.56 -2.40 -3.48
CA LEU A 96 -4.45 -1.58 -2.98
C LEU A 96 -3.48 -1.20 -4.11
N LEU A 97 -3.09 -2.15 -4.95
CA LEU A 97 -2.20 -1.88 -6.09
C LEU A 97 -2.84 -0.95 -7.12
N ASP A 98 -4.12 -1.14 -7.41
CA ASP A 98 -4.85 -0.31 -8.34
C ASP A 98 -5.06 1.12 -7.80
N ALA A 99 -5.37 1.25 -6.51
CA ALA A 99 -5.42 2.55 -5.83
C ALA A 99 -4.06 3.25 -5.84
N TYR A 100 -2.97 2.49 -5.64
CA TYR A 100 -1.61 3.02 -5.71
C TYR A 100 -1.27 3.47 -7.14
N ALA A 101 -1.52 2.64 -8.16
CA ALA A 101 -1.30 2.99 -9.56
C ALA A 101 -1.99 4.31 -9.94
N ARG A 102 -3.25 4.48 -9.50
CA ARG A 102 -4.04 5.71 -9.73
C ARG A 102 -3.67 6.89 -8.83
N GLY A 103 -2.86 6.69 -7.79
CA GLY A 103 -2.44 7.74 -6.85
C GLY A 103 -3.47 8.09 -5.81
N ALA A 104 -4.46 7.22 -5.59
CA ALA A 104 -5.42 7.37 -4.51
C ALA A 104 -4.81 7.05 -3.15
N ILE A 105 -3.75 6.23 -3.10
CA ILE A 105 -3.00 5.94 -1.88
C ILE A 105 -1.51 6.20 -2.07
N HIS A 106 -0.86 6.67 -1.01
CA HIS A 106 0.57 6.91 -0.95
C HIS A 106 1.13 6.23 0.30
N PRO A 107 1.47 4.92 0.22
CA PRO A 107 1.86 4.13 1.40
C PRO A 107 3.17 4.59 2.06
N TYR A 108 3.90 5.51 1.43
CA TYR A 108 5.12 6.13 1.94
C TYR A 108 4.95 7.60 2.35
N ALA A 109 3.76 8.20 2.22
CA ALA A 109 3.54 9.63 2.52
C ALA A 109 3.77 9.98 4.00
N CYS A 110 3.75 8.99 4.90
CA CYS A 110 4.07 9.18 6.30
C CYS A 110 5.58 9.27 6.59
N MET A 111 6.44 9.07 5.58
CA MET A 111 7.85 9.42 5.68
C MET A 111 7.99 10.93 5.43
N VAL A 112 7.71 11.73 6.46
CA VAL A 112 8.21 13.10 6.49
C VAL A 112 9.73 12.97 6.48
N THR A 113 10.36 13.34 5.37
CA THR A 113 11.83 13.45 5.34
C THR A 113 12.26 14.44 6.42
N THR A 114 13.45 14.27 7.01
CA THR A 114 13.97 15.23 8.00
C THR A 114 13.89 16.67 7.48
N ALA A 115 14.14 16.85 6.17
CA ALA A 115 13.98 18.13 5.47
C ALA A 115 12.53 18.68 5.46
N GLN A 116 11.52 17.84 5.25
CA GLN A 116 10.11 18.27 5.31
C GLN A 116 9.65 18.54 6.74
N ARG A 117 10.21 17.84 7.74
CA ARG A 117 9.97 18.10 9.16
C ARG A 117 10.57 19.44 9.57
N ASP A 118 11.81 19.71 9.19
CA ASP A 118 12.49 20.99 9.43
C ASP A 118 11.77 22.15 8.74
N ALA A 119 11.31 21.97 7.49
CA ALA A 119 10.54 22.98 6.77
C ALA A 119 9.22 23.34 7.48
N LEU A 120 8.54 22.36 8.10
CA LEU A 120 7.31 22.61 8.88
C LEU A 120 7.60 23.32 10.22
N GLN A 121 8.77 23.09 10.83
CA GLN A 121 9.16 23.79 12.06
C GLN A 121 9.56 25.25 11.82
N GLN A 122 10.12 25.58 10.65
CA GLN A 122 10.47 26.96 10.29
C GLN A 122 9.25 27.86 10.07
N THR A 123 8.13 27.31 9.57
CA THR A 123 6.91 28.10 9.32
C THR A 123 6.12 28.43 10.59
N THR A 124 6.39 27.75 11.71
CA THR A 124 5.68 27.96 12.99
C THR A 124 6.38 28.97 13.91
N ALA A 125 7.59 29.43 13.56
CA ALA A 125 8.31 30.43 14.34
C ALA A 125 8.04 31.86 13.84
N ALA A 126 6.84 32.37 14.11
CA ALA A 126 6.62 33.80 14.17
C ALA A 126 5.68 34.15 15.33
N PRO A 127 6.18 34.35 16.56
CA PRO A 127 5.56 35.27 17.48
C PRO A 127 6.04 36.68 17.09
N VAL A 128 5.24 37.42 16.31
CA VAL A 128 5.39 38.89 16.31
C VAL A 128 4.67 39.38 17.56
N ALA A 129 5.46 39.50 18.63
CA ALA A 129 5.14 40.32 19.78
C ALA A 129 5.69 41.73 19.54
N ALA A 130 4.79 42.72 19.48
CA ALA A 130 4.89 44.07 20.06
C ALA A 130 3.73 44.92 19.51
#